data_AF-A0A5C9EIL7-F1
#
_entry.id   AF-A0A5C9EIL7-F1
#
_cell.length_a   1.000
_cell.length_b   1.000
_cell.length_c   1.000
_cell.angle_alpha   90.00
_cell.angle_beta   90.00
_cell.angle_gamma   90.00
#
_symmetry.space_group_name_H-M   'P 1'
#
loop_
_entity.id
_entity.type
_entity.pdbx_description
1 polymer ?
#
loop_
_entity_poly.entity_id
_entity_poly.type
_entity_poly.pdbx_seq_one_letter_code
_entity_poly.pdbx_strand_id
1 'polypeptide(L)'
;MANLNLFDYIHGITTLTFVLLSIIIGIRLLTKYKTLKRKEIITVGLAWIFLSSAWWGSSFSFLSILIANYEFEELLFFSLANLFIPVALVCWIYSFSHIIYPNSEKKITIPFLVISAIYEVILIILLLNPSSYPEYIGEIRDEFYYSPGILTLVFQLLSVLITIITGYMFSYKSLKATDKKVKWKGRFLVIAFTLFIVGALFDALIPMDEITVVIVRSILILSAIFYYLGFLLPDRLAELLGAIEK
;
A
#
# COMPACT_ATOMS: atom_id res chain seq x y z
N MET A 1 31.94 0.42 -4.51
CA MET A 1 30.79 1.06 -5.18
C MET A 1 29.83 -0.04 -5.50
N ALA A 2 28.55 0.12 -5.18
CA ALA A 2 27.54 -0.82 -5.66
C ALA A 2 27.58 -0.82 -7.19
N ASN A 3 27.79 -1.99 -7.80
CA ASN A 3 27.87 -2.12 -9.25
C ASN A 3 26.48 -2.47 -9.77
N LEU A 4 25.61 -1.46 -9.83
CA LEU A 4 24.22 -1.64 -10.26
C LEU A 4 24.15 -2.08 -11.73
N ASN A 5 23.49 -3.19 -11.97
CA ASN A 5 23.22 -3.69 -13.31
C ASN A 5 21.93 -3.05 -13.88
N LEU A 6 21.56 -3.40 -15.12
CA LEU A 6 20.36 -2.84 -15.77
C LEU A 6 19.07 -3.18 -15.01
N PHE A 7 18.94 -4.40 -14.51
CA PHE A 7 17.78 -4.84 -13.73
C PHE A 7 17.62 -3.99 -12.46
N ASP A 8 18.72 -3.69 -11.76
CA ASP A 8 18.73 -2.87 -10.55
C ASP A 8 18.19 -1.46 -10.80
N TYR A 9 18.58 -0.83 -11.92
CA TYR A 9 18.05 0.47 -12.32
C TYR A 9 16.55 0.39 -12.65
N ILE A 10 16.13 -0.62 -13.41
CA ILE A 10 14.72 -0.80 -13.77
C ILE A 10 13.87 -1.01 -12.51
N HIS A 11 14.30 -1.91 -11.62
CA HIS A 11 13.60 -2.23 -10.39
C HIS A 11 13.58 -1.04 -9.44
N GLY A 12 14.71 -0.37 -9.22
CA GLY A 12 14.80 0.82 -8.39
C GLY A 12 13.90 1.96 -8.87
N ILE A 13 13.98 2.33 -10.15
CA ILE A 13 13.21 3.46 -10.72
C ILE A 13 11.70 3.18 -10.68
N THR A 14 11.27 1.99 -11.12
CA THR A 14 9.85 1.66 -11.19
C THR A 14 9.22 1.54 -9.81
N THR A 15 9.94 0.98 -8.84
CA THR A 15 9.49 0.88 -7.45
C THR A 15 9.45 2.23 -6.76
N LEU A 16 10.50 3.04 -6.91
CA LEU A 16 10.53 4.41 -6.38
C LEU A 16 9.39 5.25 -6.96
N THR A 17 9.10 5.12 -8.26
CA THR A 17 7.98 5.82 -8.90
C THR A 17 6.65 5.45 -8.23
N PHE A 18 6.40 4.16 -8.01
CA PHE A 18 5.20 3.70 -7.31
C PHE A 18 5.09 4.24 -5.88
N VAL A 19 6.18 4.17 -5.11
CA VAL A 19 6.22 4.67 -3.72
C VAL A 19 5.99 6.18 -3.67
N LEU A 20 6.67 6.96 -4.52
CA LEU A 20 6.48 8.41 -4.58
C LEU A 20 5.06 8.79 -4.98
N LEU A 21 4.47 8.13 -5.97
CA LEU A 21 3.07 8.35 -6.34
C LEU A 21 2.13 8.04 -5.17
N SER A 22 2.37 6.95 -4.45
CA SER A 22 1.56 6.57 -3.29
C SER A 22 1.66 7.60 -2.16
N ILE A 23 2.86 8.09 -1.87
CA ILE A 23 3.09 9.18 -0.90
C ILE A 23 2.37 10.46 -1.35
N ILE A 24 2.52 10.87 -2.61
CA ILE A 24 1.87 12.08 -3.15
C ILE A 24 0.34 11.98 -3.05
N ILE A 25 -0.23 10.85 -3.46
CA ILE A 25 -1.68 10.59 -3.39
C ILE A 25 -2.17 10.62 -1.93
N GLY A 26 -1.45 9.93 -1.05
CA GLY A 26 -1.73 9.92 0.38
C GLY A 26 -1.71 11.32 0.99
N ILE A 27 -0.65 12.10 0.74
CA ILE A 27 -0.55 13.49 1.19
C ILE A 27 -1.71 14.33 0.63
N ARG A 28 -2.08 14.17 -0.64
CA ARG A 28 -3.24 14.88 -1.20
C ARG A 28 -4.54 14.55 -0.46
N LEU A 29 -4.77 13.28 -0.12
CA LEU A 29 -5.91 12.89 0.73
C LEU A 29 -5.84 13.57 2.10
N LEU A 30 -4.69 13.52 2.77
CA LEU A 30 -4.48 14.19 4.07
C LEU A 30 -4.77 15.69 4.00
N THR A 31 -4.32 16.39 2.95
CA THR A 31 -4.60 17.82 2.80
C THR A 31 -6.08 18.10 2.55
N LYS A 32 -6.81 17.18 1.90
CA LYS A 32 -8.23 17.34 1.62
C LYS A 32 -9.10 17.26 2.86
N TYR A 33 -8.60 16.65 3.94
CA TYR A 33 -9.23 16.70 5.26
C TYR A 33 -9.53 18.14 5.71
N LYS A 34 -8.62 19.09 5.47
CA LYS A 34 -8.82 20.51 5.87
C LYS A 34 -10.07 21.11 5.24
N THR A 35 -10.44 20.67 4.04
CA THR A 35 -11.64 21.12 3.32
C THR A 35 -12.88 20.31 3.66
N LEU A 36 -12.75 18.99 3.85
CA LEU A 36 -13.89 18.08 3.99
C LEU A 36 -14.28 17.80 5.45
N LYS A 37 -13.37 18.06 6.41
CA LYS A 37 -13.54 17.83 7.87
C LYS A 37 -13.96 16.40 8.26
N ARG A 38 -13.65 15.43 7.41
CA ARG A 38 -13.99 14.00 7.53
C ARG A 38 -12.77 13.19 7.95
N LYS A 39 -12.73 12.72 9.21
CA LYS A 39 -11.57 12.06 9.83
C LYS A 39 -11.12 10.81 9.08
N GLU A 40 -12.06 10.09 8.49
CA GLU A 40 -11.80 8.91 7.66
C GLU A 40 -10.87 9.19 6.48
N ILE A 41 -10.82 10.43 5.96
CA ILE A 41 -9.94 10.78 4.85
C ILE A 41 -8.47 10.79 5.30
N ILE A 42 -8.22 11.13 6.57
CA ILE A 42 -6.88 11.07 7.15
C ILE A 42 -6.39 9.63 7.13
N THR A 43 -7.21 8.73 7.66
CA THR A 43 -6.85 7.32 7.81
C THR A 43 -6.81 6.58 6.46
N VAL A 44 -7.63 6.95 5.47
CA VAL A 44 -7.47 6.47 4.08
C VAL A 44 -6.14 6.92 3.50
N GLY A 45 -5.78 8.19 3.68
CA GLY A 45 -4.50 8.73 3.21
C GLY A 45 -3.30 8.03 3.85
N LEU A 46 -3.31 7.88 5.18
CA LEU A 46 -2.27 7.15 5.91
C LEU A 46 -2.20 5.67 5.52
N ALA A 47 -3.36 5.01 5.37
CA ALA A 47 -3.41 3.63 4.89
C ALA A 47 -2.72 3.49 3.54
N TRP A 48 -2.96 4.39 2.59
CA TRP A 48 -2.33 4.32 1.28
C TRP A 48 -0.81 4.58 1.32
N ILE A 49 -0.36 5.55 2.13
CA ILE A 49 1.08 5.81 2.33
C ILE A 49 1.77 4.57 2.89
N PHE A 50 1.27 4.06 4.01
CA PHE A 50 1.92 2.97 4.72
C PHE A 50 1.71 1.61 4.04
N LEU A 51 0.67 1.44 3.22
CA LEU A 51 0.54 0.23 2.40
C LEU A 51 1.67 0.12 1.38
N SER A 52 2.19 1.26 0.88
CA SER A 52 3.38 1.28 0.02
C SER A 52 4.67 0.94 0.76
N SER A 53 4.66 0.81 2.10
CA SER A 53 5.86 0.52 2.88
C SER A 53 6.50 -0.80 2.55
N ALA A 54 5.72 -1.79 2.07
CA ALA A 54 6.24 -3.06 1.58
C ALA A 54 7.37 -2.90 0.53
N TRP A 55 7.42 -1.74 -0.14
CA TRP A 55 8.42 -1.39 -1.15
C TRP A 55 9.35 -0.23 -0.74
N TRP A 56 9.30 0.23 0.51
CA TRP A 56 10.15 1.33 0.98
C TRP A 56 11.61 0.91 1.12
N GLY A 57 11.89 -0.31 1.58
CA GLY A 57 13.26 -0.83 1.71
C GLY A 57 14.03 -0.74 0.39
N SER A 58 13.46 -1.29 -0.68
CA SER A 58 14.05 -1.24 -2.03
C SER A 58 14.09 0.17 -2.61
N SER A 59 13.01 0.96 -2.51
CA SER A 59 12.95 2.31 -3.07
C SER A 59 13.95 3.28 -2.41
N PHE A 60 14.06 3.25 -1.09
CA PHE A 60 14.94 4.16 -0.36
C PHE A 60 16.39 3.68 -0.35
N SER A 61 16.65 2.36 -0.40
CA SER A 61 18.00 1.82 -0.62
C SER A 61 18.52 2.21 -2.00
N PHE A 62 17.70 2.09 -3.06
CA PHE A 62 18.07 2.55 -4.39
C PHE A 62 18.44 4.05 -4.38
N LEU A 63 17.63 4.87 -3.72
CA LEU A 63 17.89 6.30 -3.61
C LEU A 63 19.18 6.62 -2.82
N SER A 64 19.45 5.90 -1.72
CA SER A 64 20.65 6.10 -0.91
C SER A 64 21.92 5.70 -1.65
N ILE A 65 21.88 4.63 -2.45
CA ILE A 65 23.00 4.22 -3.30
C ILE A 65 23.26 5.29 -4.36
N LEU A 66 22.23 5.80 -5.04
CA LEU A 66 22.42 6.82 -6.09
C LEU A 66 22.97 8.15 -5.56
N ILE A 67 22.49 8.60 -4.40
CA ILE A 67 22.83 9.93 -3.88
C ILE A 67 24.10 9.91 -3.03
N ALA A 68 24.28 8.86 -2.22
CA ALA A 68 25.33 8.80 -1.20
C ALA A 68 26.25 7.59 -1.35
N ASN A 69 26.02 6.71 -2.34
CA ASN A 69 26.71 5.42 -2.47
C ASN A 69 26.69 4.64 -1.13
N TYR A 70 25.53 4.70 -0.44
CA TYR A 70 25.28 4.04 0.83
C TYR A 70 24.26 2.93 0.65
N GLU A 71 24.66 1.71 0.99
CA GLU A 71 23.80 0.52 0.99
C GLU A 71 23.16 0.36 2.36
N PHE A 72 21.85 0.07 2.38
CA PHE A 72 21.13 -0.12 3.63
C PHE A 72 21.55 -1.43 4.28
N GLU A 73 21.85 -1.36 5.58
CA GLU A 73 21.95 -2.56 6.40
C GLU A 73 20.58 -3.26 6.50
N GLU A 74 20.61 -4.58 6.64
CA GLU A 74 19.40 -5.44 6.67
C GLU A 74 18.35 -4.96 7.68
N LEU A 75 18.79 -4.55 8.88
CA LEU A 75 17.88 -4.02 9.92
C LEU A 75 17.08 -2.82 9.40
N LEU A 76 17.74 -1.85 8.75
CA LEU A 76 17.07 -0.66 8.22
C LEU A 76 16.16 -1.03 7.04
N PHE A 77 16.66 -1.86 6.13
CA PHE A 77 15.91 -2.32 4.96
C PHE A 77 14.62 -3.04 5.37
N PHE A 78 14.71 -4.04 6.25
CA PHE A 78 13.56 -4.83 6.71
C PHE A 78 12.60 -4.03 7.59
N SER A 79 13.10 -3.08 8.38
CA SER A 79 12.26 -2.18 9.16
C SER A 79 11.38 -1.32 8.25
N LEU A 80 11.97 -0.72 7.21
CA LEU A 80 11.22 0.09 6.24
C LEU A 80 10.19 -0.75 5.47
N ALA A 81 10.54 -1.98 5.09
CA ALA A 81 9.65 -2.88 4.38
C ALA A 81 8.43 -3.30 5.21
N ASN A 82 8.58 -3.56 6.52
CA ASN A 82 7.55 -4.29 7.28
C ASN A 82 6.88 -3.50 8.40
N LEU A 83 7.58 -2.54 9.03
CA LEU A 83 7.11 -1.93 10.28
C LEU A 83 5.81 -1.12 10.12
N PHE A 84 5.55 -0.57 8.93
CA PHE A 84 4.39 0.29 8.70
C PHE A 84 3.17 -0.41 8.10
N ILE A 85 3.30 -1.66 7.64
CA ILE A 85 2.17 -2.44 7.10
C ILE A 85 1.03 -2.60 8.13
N PRO A 86 1.30 -2.88 9.43
CA PRO A 86 0.26 -2.99 10.45
C PRO A 86 -0.47 -1.65 10.66
N VAL A 87 0.26 -0.54 10.65
CA VAL A 87 -0.31 0.82 10.72
C VAL A 87 -1.24 1.07 9.53
N ALA A 88 -0.84 0.65 8.33
CA ALA A 88 -1.66 0.74 7.12
C ALA A 88 -2.99 0.00 7.29
N LEU A 89 -2.93 -1.25 7.77
CA LEU A 89 -4.08 -2.11 7.98
C LEU A 89 -5.06 -1.51 9.00
N VAL A 90 -4.57 -1.05 10.16
CA VAL A 90 -5.41 -0.42 11.19
C VAL A 90 -6.08 0.84 10.65
N CYS A 91 -5.34 1.69 9.95
CA CYS A 91 -5.88 2.91 9.34
C CYS A 91 -6.96 2.58 8.29
N TRP A 92 -6.73 1.56 7.47
CA TRP A 92 -7.69 1.11 6.48
C TRP A 92 -8.97 0.58 7.14
N ILE A 93 -8.83 -0.33 8.10
CA ILE A 93 -9.97 -0.92 8.82
C ILE A 93 -10.77 0.13 9.59
N TYR A 94 -10.11 1.09 10.24
CA TYR A 94 -10.79 2.22 10.87
C TYR A 94 -11.64 2.99 9.86
N SER A 95 -11.06 3.35 8.70
CA SER A 95 -11.77 4.10 7.66
C SER A 95 -12.98 3.31 7.14
N PHE A 96 -12.76 2.03 6.86
CA PHE A 96 -13.80 1.13 6.40
C PHE A 96 -14.92 1.00 7.44
N SER A 97 -14.59 0.68 8.68
CA SER A 97 -15.58 0.41 9.73
C SER A 97 -16.35 1.67 10.11
N HIS A 98 -15.71 2.84 10.14
CA HIS A 98 -16.35 4.13 10.40
C HIS A 98 -17.38 4.48 9.32
N ILE A 99 -17.05 4.28 8.04
CA ILE A 99 -17.94 4.64 6.93
C ILE A 99 -19.07 3.61 6.76
N ILE A 100 -18.75 2.33 6.88
CA ILE A 100 -19.64 1.23 6.49
C ILE A 100 -20.47 0.71 7.67
N TYR A 101 -19.95 0.80 8.89
CA TYR A 101 -20.54 0.28 10.13
C TYR A 101 -20.33 1.25 11.31
N PRO A 102 -20.85 2.50 11.26
CA PRO A 102 -20.52 3.55 12.23
C PRO A 102 -20.78 3.18 13.70
N ASN A 103 -21.78 2.34 13.98
CA ASN A 103 -22.12 1.89 15.34
C ASN A 103 -21.24 0.75 15.87
N SER A 104 -20.46 0.10 14.99
CA SER A 104 -19.61 -1.04 15.30
C SER A 104 -18.13 -0.79 15.00
N GLU A 105 -17.75 0.44 14.66
CA GLU A 105 -16.39 0.84 14.29
C GLU A 105 -15.35 0.25 15.25
N LYS A 106 -15.46 0.58 16.55
CA LYS A 106 -14.52 0.10 17.58
C LYS A 106 -14.51 -1.42 17.70
N LYS A 107 -15.67 -2.06 17.60
CA LYS A 107 -15.80 -3.53 17.69
C LYS A 107 -15.09 -4.23 16.54
N ILE A 108 -15.02 -3.58 15.38
CA ILE A 108 -14.31 -4.09 14.21
C ILE A 108 -12.83 -3.72 14.30
N THR A 109 -12.47 -2.48 14.61
CA THR A 109 -11.08 -1.99 14.54
C THR A 109 -10.19 -2.48 15.69
N ILE A 110 -10.71 -2.62 16.92
CA ILE A 110 -9.89 -3.03 18.08
C ILE A 110 -9.23 -4.41 17.88
N PRO A 111 -9.94 -5.45 17.39
CA PRO A 111 -9.29 -6.73 17.08
C PRO A 111 -8.08 -6.60 16.13
N PHE A 112 -8.19 -5.83 15.04
CA PHE A 112 -7.08 -5.63 14.10
C PHE A 112 -5.95 -4.80 14.72
N LEU A 113 -6.26 -3.84 15.60
CA LEU A 113 -5.24 -3.12 16.37
C LEU A 113 -4.46 -4.07 17.28
N VAL A 114 -5.14 -4.98 17.98
CA VAL A 114 -4.48 -5.97 18.85
C VAL A 114 -3.61 -6.93 18.04
N ILE A 115 -4.13 -7.47 16.93
CA ILE A 115 -3.37 -8.36 16.03
C ILE A 115 -2.13 -7.63 15.47
N SER A 116 -2.30 -6.37 15.04
CA SER A 116 -1.22 -5.53 14.51
C SER A 116 -0.16 -5.26 15.56
N ALA A 117 -0.55 -4.90 16.78
CA ALA A 117 0.38 -4.65 17.88
C ALA A 117 1.16 -5.91 18.28
N ILE A 118 0.50 -7.08 18.33
CA ILE A 118 1.18 -8.36 18.58
C ILE A 118 2.20 -8.65 17.49
N TYR A 119 1.81 -8.50 16.22
CA TYR A 119 2.73 -8.69 15.10
C TYR A 119 3.92 -7.73 15.17
N GLU A 120 3.70 -6.44 15.43
CA GLU A 120 4.78 -5.44 15.54
C GLU A 120 5.75 -5.78 16.67
N VAL A 121 5.26 -6.20 17.84
CA VAL A 121 6.13 -6.62 18.96
C VAL A 121 6.97 -7.83 18.56
N ILE A 122 6.38 -8.85 17.93
CA ILE A 122 7.11 -10.03 17.46
C ILE A 122 8.14 -9.62 16.40
N LEU A 123 7.75 -8.80 15.43
CA LEU A 123 8.62 -8.32 14.36
C LEU A 123 9.82 -7.57 14.93
N ILE A 124 9.61 -6.66 15.90
CA ILE A 124 10.69 -5.91 16.55
C ILE A 124 11.65 -6.84 17.28
N ILE A 125 11.16 -7.83 18.02
CA ILE A 125 12.02 -8.83 18.70
C ILE A 125 12.89 -9.59 17.68
N LEU A 126 12.30 -10.00 16.56
CA LEU A 126 13.03 -10.72 15.52
C LEU A 126 14.00 -9.83 14.74
N LEU A 127 13.66 -8.55 14.51
CA LEU A 127 14.55 -7.58 13.85
C LEU A 127 15.84 -7.34 14.66
N LEU A 128 15.78 -7.49 15.98
CA LEU A 128 16.95 -7.39 16.85
C LEU A 128 17.83 -8.65 16.85
N ASN A 129 17.43 -9.71 16.14
CA ASN A 129 18.19 -10.96 16.02
C ASN A 129 18.47 -11.33 14.55
N PRO A 130 19.65 -10.99 14.00
CA PRO A 130 19.98 -11.25 12.59
C PRO A 130 19.87 -12.71 12.16
N SER A 131 20.06 -13.67 13.07
CA SER A 131 19.90 -15.09 12.73
C SER A 131 18.45 -15.47 12.38
N SER A 132 17.48 -14.63 12.74
CA SER A 132 16.06 -14.85 12.47
C SER A 132 15.62 -14.30 11.10
N TYR A 133 16.47 -13.57 10.38
CA TYR A 133 16.05 -12.87 9.16
C TYR A 133 15.60 -13.84 8.07
N PRO A 134 16.41 -14.81 7.61
CA PRO A 134 16.05 -15.62 6.44
C PRO A 134 14.72 -16.37 6.59
N GLU A 135 14.49 -16.94 7.77
CA GLU A 135 13.33 -17.78 8.04
C GLU A 135 12.07 -16.95 8.29
N TYR A 136 12.14 -15.90 9.13
CA TYR A 136 10.95 -15.21 9.64
C TYR A 136 10.71 -13.86 8.97
N ILE A 137 11.75 -13.10 8.66
CA ILE A 137 11.62 -11.73 8.14
C ILE A 137 11.74 -11.70 6.63
N GLY A 138 12.79 -12.29 6.09
CA GLY A 138 13.07 -12.41 4.67
C GLY A 138 14.55 -12.27 4.36
N GLU A 139 14.82 -12.28 3.07
CA GLU A 139 16.17 -12.16 2.50
C GLU A 139 16.16 -11.05 1.45
N ILE A 140 17.27 -10.32 1.37
CA ILE A 140 17.54 -9.45 0.22
C ILE A 140 18.21 -10.33 -0.83
N ARG A 141 17.55 -10.54 -1.97
CA ARG A 141 18.14 -11.17 -3.14
C ARG A 141 18.55 -10.08 -4.11
N ASP A 142 19.72 -10.27 -4.72
CA ASP A 142 20.36 -9.23 -5.52
C ASP A 142 20.46 -7.92 -4.69
N GLU A 143 20.50 -6.76 -5.33
CA GLU A 143 20.69 -5.48 -4.63
C GLU A 143 19.40 -4.92 -4.02
N PHE A 144 18.22 -5.28 -4.55
CA PHE A 144 16.95 -4.62 -4.18
C PHE A 144 15.74 -5.54 -4.00
N TYR A 145 15.83 -6.84 -4.34
CA TYR A 145 14.67 -7.72 -4.29
C TYR A 145 14.47 -8.27 -2.88
N TYR A 146 13.30 -8.01 -2.30
CA TYR A 146 12.93 -8.49 -0.98
C TYR A 146 12.09 -9.76 -1.09
N SER A 147 12.62 -10.89 -0.62
CA SER A 147 11.88 -12.14 -0.50
C SER A 147 11.38 -12.27 0.94
N PRO A 148 10.07 -12.11 1.23
CA PRO A 148 9.56 -12.17 2.60
C PRO A 148 9.70 -13.56 3.22
N GLY A 149 10.09 -13.60 4.49
CA GLY A 149 10.11 -14.80 5.33
C GLY A 149 8.69 -15.19 5.79
N ILE A 150 8.56 -16.30 6.51
CA ILE A 150 7.23 -16.88 6.79
C ILE A 150 6.33 -15.94 7.61
N LEU A 151 6.87 -15.23 8.59
CA LEU A 151 6.07 -14.34 9.45
C LEU A 151 5.57 -13.12 8.66
N THR A 152 6.47 -12.46 7.93
CA THR A 152 6.13 -11.28 7.13
C THR A 152 5.21 -11.64 5.97
N LEU A 153 5.46 -12.74 5.27
CA LEU A 153 4.61 -13.24 4.18
C LEU A 153 3.19 -13.53 4.66
N VAL A 154 3.03 -14.28 5.76
CA VAL A 154 1.68 -14.59 6.30
C VAL A 154 0.94 -13.32 6.68
N PHE A 155 1.59 -12.38 7.37
CA PHE A 155 0.95 -11.13 7.75
C PHE A 155 0.60 -10.26 6.55
N GLN A 156 1.47 -10.18 5.54
CA GLN A 156 1.24 -9.45 4.30
C GLN A 156 0.05 -10.05 3.53
N LEU A 157 0.01 -11.38 3.34
CA LEU A 157 -1.10 -12.06 2.66
C LEU A 157 -2.42 -11.86 3.40
N LEU A 158 -2.43 -11.96 4.73
CA LEU A 158 -3.62 -11.66 5.54
C LEU A 158 -4.05 -10.21 5.37
N SER A 159 -3.12 -9.25 5.44
CA SER A 159 -3.39 -7.82 5.29
C SER A 159 -3.97 -7.50 3.92
N VAL A 160 -3.41 -8.10 2.86
CA VAL A 160 -3.94 -8.02 1.50
C VAL A 160 -5.34 -8.60 1.46
N LEU A 161 -5.57 -9.83 1.92
CA LEU A 161 -6.89 -10.47 1.92
C LEU A 161 -7.96 -9.64 2.64
N ILE A 162 -7.62 -9.11 3.82
CA ILE A 162 -8.53 -8.24 4.60
C ILE A 162 -8.84 -6.96 3.81
N THR A 163 -7.82 -6.31 3.26
CA THR A 163 -7.96 -5.08 2.47
C THR A 163 -8.82 -5.30 1.23
N ILE A 164 -8.70 -6.46 0.58
CA ILE A 164 -9.52 -6.87 -0.56
C ILE A 164 -10.98 -6.98 -0.17
N ILE A 165 -11.28 -7.81 0.82
CA ILE A 165 -12.66 -8.11 1.21
C ILE A 165 -13.36 -6.81 1.60
N THR A 166 -12.72 -6.02 2.46
CA THR A 166 -13.27 -4.74 2.94
C THR A 166 -13.29 -3.67 1.84
N GLY A 167 -12.31 -3.63 0.94
CA GLY A 167 -12.23 -2.75 -0.23
C GLY A 167 -13.36 -2.99 -1.23
N TYR A 168 -13.63 -4.25 -1.57
CA TYR A 168 -14.78 -4.58 -2.43
C TYR A 168 -16.11 -4.29 -1.74
N MET A 169 -16.26 -4.59 -0.45
CA MET A 169 -17.48 -4.23 0.31
C MET A 169 -17.72 -2.71 0.31
N PHE A 170 -16.66 -1.92 0.53
CA PHE A 170 -16.70 -0.46 0.48
C PHE A 170 -17.10 0.06 -0.90
N SER A 171 -16.46 -0.48 -1.94
CA SER A 171 -16.72 -0.10 -3.33
C SER A 171 -18.14 -0.47 -3.75
N TYR A 172 -18.62 -1.64 -3.35
CA TYR A 172 -19.98 -2.11 -3.62
C TYR A 172 -21.05 -1.24 -2.96
N LYS A 173 -20.86 -0.83 -1.70
CA LYS A 173 -21.77 0.14 -1.07
C LYS A 173 -21.75 1.48 -1.81
N SER A 174 -20.58 1.94 -2.27
CA SER A 174 -20.45 3.17 -3.05
C SER A 174 -21.19 3.08 -4.41
N LEU A 175 -21.15 1.93 -5.08
CA LEU A 175 -21.90 1.68 -6.32
C LEU A 175 -23.43 1.72 -6.14
N LYS A 176 -23.92 1.43 -4.94
CA LYS A 176 -25.34 1.48 -4.58
C LYS A 176 -25.82 2.84 -4.08
N ALA A 177 -24.92 3.81 -3.89
CA ALA A 177 -25.29 5.15 -3.44
C ALA A 177 -26.24 5.83 -4.44
N THR A 178 -27.14 6.70 -3.97
CA THR A 178 -28.05 7.45 -4.86
C THR A 178 -27.30 8.48 -5.69
N ASP A 179 -26.28 9.11 -5.09
CA ASP A 179 -25.42 10.10 -5.73
C ASP A 179 -24.56 9.49 -6.85
N LYS A 180 -24.68 10.02 -8.07
CA LYS A 180 -23.95 9.53 -9.27
C LYS A 180 -22.44 9.66 -9.13
N LYS A 181 -21.92 10.71 -8.49
CA LYS A 181 -20.49 10.93 -8.26
C LYS A 181 -19.94 9.86 -7.32
N VAL A 182 -20.68 9.51 -6.27
CA VAL A 182 -20.32 8.40 -5.37
C VAL A 182 -20.33 7.05 -6.08
N LYS A 183 -21.28 6.81 -7.01
CA LYS A 183 -21.24 5.59 -7.85
C LYS A 183 -19.97 5.51 -8.69
N TRP A 184 -19.58 6.60 -9.35
CA TRP A 184 -18.35 6.62 -10.16
C TRP A 184 -17.09 6.42 -9.31
N LYS A 185 -17.03 7.02 -8.13
CA LYS A 185 -15.99 6.72 -7.14
C LYS A 185 -15.93 5.22 -6.82
N GLY A 186 -17.07 4.58 -6.58
CA GLY A 186 -17.17 3.14 -6.38
C GLY A 186 -16.60 2.31 -7.55
N ARG A 187 -16.85 2.70 -8.80
CA ARG A 187 -16.30 2.03 -10.00
C ARG A 187 -14.78 2.09 -10.04
N PHE A 188 -14.21 3.27 -9.82
CA PHE A 188 -12.76 3.43 -9.78
C PHE A 188 -12.12 2.63 -8.65
N LEU A 189 -12.76 2.56 -7.48
CA LEU A 189 -12.25 1.75 -6.37
C LEU A 189 -12.26 0.25 -6.66
N VAL A 190 -13.31 -0.27 -7.31
CA VAL A 190 -13.33 -1.68 -7.77
C VAL A 190 -12.12 -1.96 -8.65
N ILE A 191 -11.86 -1.10 -9.64
CA ILE A 191 -10.70 -1.25 -10.54
C ILE A 191 -9.39 -1.15 -9.74
N ALA A 192 -9.28 -0.16 -8.86
CA ALA A 192 -8.09 0.06 -8.03
C ALA A 192 -7.74 -1.18 -7.20
N PHE A 193 -8.71 -1.71 -6.44
CA PHE A 193 -8.49 -2.91 -5.63
C PHE A 193 -8.18 -4.12 -6.51
N THR A 194 -8.88 -4.30 -7.63
CA THR A 194 -8.60 -5.41 -8.55
C THR A 194 -7.15 -5.38 -9.05
N LEU A 195 -6.69 -4.22 -9.53
CA LEU A 195 -5.31 -4.04 -9.99
C LEU A 195 -4.30 -4.19 -8.85
N PHE A 196 -4.60 -3.66 -7.66
CA PHE A 196 -3.71 -3.79 -6.50
C PHE A 196 -3.46 -5.26 -6.17
N ILE A 197 -4.50 -6.09 -6.17
CA ILE A 197 -4.42 -7.52 -5.86
C ILE A 197 -3.56 -8.25 -6.86
N VAL A 198 -3.84 -8.02 -8.15
CA VAL A 198 -3.09 -8.66 -9.23
C VAL A 198 -1.61 -8.26 -9.12
N GLY A 199 -1.32 -6.97 -8.93
CA GLY A 199 0.03 -6.47 -8.76
C GLY A 199 0.73 -7.06 -7.52
N ALA A 200 0.09 -7.01 -6.34
CA ALA A 200 0.68 -7.46 -5.08
C ALA A 200 0.88 -8.99 -5.05
N LEU A 201 -0.06 -9.77 -5.60
CA LEU A 201 0.10 -11.23 -5.69
C LEU A 201 1.19 -11.61 -6.69
N PHE A 202 1.28 -10.92 -7.82
CA PHE A 202 2.36 -11.17 -8.78
C PHE A 202 3.71 -10.82 -8.17
N ASP A 203 3.81 -9.68 -7.48
CA ASP A 203 5.03 -9.25 -6.78
C ASP A 203 5.50 -10.28 -5.73
N ALA A 204 4.56 -10.85 -4.97
CA ALA A 204 4.88 -11.78 -3.88
C ALA A 204 5.13 -13.23 -4.32
N LEU A 205 4.50 -13.68 -5.43
CA LEU A 205 4.49 -15.10 -5.81
C LEU A 205 5.33 -15.42 -7.04
N ILE A 206 5.64 -14.43 -7.88
CA ILE A 206 6.36 -14.64 -9.13
C ILE A 206 7.78 -14.11 -8.96
N PRO A 207 8.82 -14.89 -9.31
CA PRO A 207 10.18 -14.36 -9.40
C PRO A 207 10.24 -13.16 -10.34
N MET A 208 10.91 -12.10 -9.90
CA MET A 208 11.00 -10.85 -10.64
C MET A 208 12.22 -10.85 -11.57
N ASP A 209 11.98 -10.54 -12.84
CA ASP A 209 12.95 -10.22 -13.89
C ASP A 209 12.67 -8.82 -14.46
N GLU A 210 13.46 -8.35 -15.43
CA GLU A 210 13.34 -6.99 -15.96
C GLU A 210 11.94 -6.69 -16.52
N ILE A 211 11.29 -7.68 -17.15
CA ILE A 211 10.02 -7.51 -17.83
C ILE A 211 8.87 -7.57 -16.82
N THR A 212 8.88 -8.59 -15.97
CA THR A 212 7.84 -8.82 -14.97
C THR A 212 7.79 -7.70 -13.94
N VAL A 213 8.93 -7.14 -13.51
CA VAL A 213 8.98 -5.96 -12.64
C VAL A 213 8.27 -4.77 -13.28
N VAL A 214 8.55 -4.47 -14.54
CA VAL A 214 7.92 -3.35 -15.25
C VAL A 214 6.41 -3.54 -15.35
N ILE A 215 5.96 -4.75 -15.66
CA ILE A 215 4.53 -5.09 -15.75
C ILE A 215 3.85 -4.92 -14.39
N VAL A 216 4.40 -5.53 -13.34
CA VAL A 216 3.84 -5.51 -11.99
C VAL A 216 3.79 -4.09 -11.44
N ARG A 217 4.86 -3.31 -11.60
CA ARG A 217 4.89 -1.90 -11.15
C ARG A 217 3.92 -1.03 -11.94
N SER A 218 3.75 -1.26 -13.24
CA SER A 218 2.75 -0.56 -14.05
C SER A 218 1.33 -0.83 -13.56
N ILE A 219 1.02 -2.09 -13.20
CA ILE A 219 -0.28 -2.48 -12.61
C ILE A 219 -0.51 -1.76 -11.27
N LEU A 220 0.49 -1.73 -10.40
CA LEU A 220 0.40 -1.07 -9.09
C LEU A 220 0.29 0.47 -9.23
N ILE A 221 0.99 1.07 -10.17
CA ILE A 221 0.87 2.52 -10.48
C ILE A 221 -0.53 2.84 -11.01
N LEU A 222 -1.07 2.04 -11.93
CA LEU A 222 -2.44 2.19 -12.40
C LEU A 222 -3.44 2.05 -11.26
N SER A 223 -3.25 1.06 -10.38
CA SER A 223 -4.04 0.91 -9.16
C SER A 223 -4.04 2.18 -8.32
N ALA A 224 -2.87 2.79 -8.09
CA ALA A 224 -2.75 4.04 -7.34
C ALA A 224 -3.54 5.19 -7.97
N ILE A 225 -3.48 5.34 -9.30
CA ILE A 225 -4.23 6.35 -10.02
C ILE A 225 -5.74 6.13 -9.84
N PHE A 226 -6.22 4.89 -9.99
CA PHE A 226 -7.63 4.56 -9.79
C PHE A 226 -8.06 4.72 -8.32
N TYR A 227 -7.18 4.45 -7.37
CA TYR A 227 -7.42 4.69 -5.95
C TYR A 227 -7.63 6.18 -5.68
N TYR A 228 -6.76 7.03 -6.24
CA TYR A 228 -6.91 8.48 -6.18
C TYR A 228 -8.24 8.95 -6.75
N LEU A 229 -8.62 8.49 -7.95
CA LEU A 229 -9.92 8.84 -8.56
C LEU A 229 -11.11 8.31 -7.73
N GLY A 230 -10.95 7.14 -7.12
CA GLY A 230 -11.92 6.51 -6.25
C GLY A 230 -12.25 7.34 -5.01
N PHE A 231 -11.26 7.98 -4.39
CA PHE A 231 -11.50 8.83 -3.22
C PHE A 231 -11.72 10.31 -3.58
N LEU A 232 -10.96 10.82 -4.56
CA LEU A 232 -10.88 12.24 -4.94
C LEU A 232 -11.24 12.48 -6.41
N LEU A 233 -12.37 11.95 -6.87
CA LEU A 233 -12.91 12.23 -8.21
C LEU A 233 -13.01 13.75 -8.48
N PRO A 234 -12.20 14.32 -9.40
CA PRO A 234 -12.25 15.74 -9.72
C PRO A 234 -13.55 16.12 -10.42
N ASP A 235 -14.06 17.34 -10.19
CA ASP A 235 -15.35 17.80 -10.73
C ASP A 235 -15.37 17.78 -12.27
N ARG A 236 -14.30 18.22 -12.92
CA ARG A 236 -14.17 18.17 -14.40
C ARG A 236 -14.35 16.76 -14.96
N LEU A 237 -13.78 15.75 -14.28
CA LEU A 237 -13.92 14.37 -14.70
C LEU A 237 -15.32 13.84 -14.35
N ALA A 238 -15.88 14.24 -13.21
CA ALA A 238 -17.25 13.92 -12.84
C ALA A 238 -18.27 14.46 -13.86
N GLU A 239 -18.10 15.69 -14.34
CA GLU A 239 -18.91 16.30 -15.41
C GLU A 239 -18.78 15.51 -16.72
N LEU A 240 -17.55 15.20 -17.15
CA LEU A 240 -17.30 14.40 -18.36
C LEU A 240 -18.00 13.03 -18.31
N LEU A 241 -18.09 12.45 -17.12
CA LEU A 241 -18.74 11.16 -16.86
C LEU A 241 -20.27 11.28 -16.63
N GLY A 242 -20.85 12.48 -16.78
CA GLY A 242 -22.27 12.74 -16.53
C GLY A 242 -22.71 12.55 -15.08
N ALA A 243 -21.76 12.65 -14.13
CA ALA A 243 -22.00 12.46 -12.71
C ALA A 243 -22.52 13.73 -12.01
N ILE A 244 -22.28 14.90 -12.60
CA ILE A 244 -22.72 16.22 -12.13
C ILE A 244 -23.25 16.97 -13.36
N GLU A 245 -24.36 17.71 -13.21
CA GLU A 245 -24.87 18.61 -14.24
C GLU A 245 -24.13 19.94 -14.19
N LYS A 246 -23.89 20.55 -15.36
CA LYS A 246 -23.22 21.86 -15.48
C LYS A 246 -24.07 23.00 -14.96
#